data_AF-A0A3N5MMV0-F1
#
_entry.id   AF-A0A3N5MMV0-F1
#
_cell.length_a   1.000
_cell.length_b   1.000
_cell.length_c   1.000
_cell.angle_alpha   90.00
_cell.angle_beta   90.00
_cell.angle_gamma   90.00
#
_symmetry.space_group_name_H-M   'P 1'
#
loop_
_entity.id
_entity.type
_entity.pdbx_description
1 polymer ?
#
loop_
_entity_poly.entity_id
_entity_poly.type
_entity_poly.pdbx_seq_one_letter_code
_entity_poly.pdbx_strand_id
1 'polypeptide(L)'
;VRAADVTRQKDPKKIGPFEVPKGMCSGPSAALATAMQIKGTNYSISSACATSAHCIGNAAELIQWGKQDVMFAGGCEELDWTLSALFDAMGAMSTKFNASPNRASRAYDKDRDGFVIAGGAGVVVLEELERAKARGAKIYAELVGYGANSDGFDMVAPSGEGAARCMRMAMQGVDGKGVGKIDYINPHGTATPVGDEREIDAIRQVFGRNLPPISSTKSLTGHSLGAAGVQEAIYALLMMNNRFICESANIDELDPAFADVPISRKRQDDVNLGCVMSNSFGFGGTNATLILRRYDA
;
A
#
# COMPACT_ATOMS: atom_id res chain seq x y z
N VAL A 1 -11.64 12.61 -18.64
CA VAL A 1 -12.29 12.41 -19.97
C VAL A 1 -13.37 13.45 -20.28
N ARG A 2 -14.37 13.67 -19.41
CA ARG A 2 -15.46 14.66 -19.61
C ARG A 2 -14.99 16.04 -20.10
N ALA A 3 -13.98 16.63 -19.47
CA ALA A 3 -13.46 17.95 -19.86
C ALA A 3 -12.93 17.96 -21.31
N ALA A 4 -12.23 16.90 -21.72
CA ALA A 4 -11.76 16.73 -23.09
C ALA A 4 -12.92 16.51 -24.07
N ASP A 5 -13.96 15.77 -23.70
CA ASP A 5 -15.17 15.61 -24.52
C ASP A 5 -15.91 16.93 -24.73
N VAL A 6 -16.06 17.73 -23.67
CA VAL A 6 -16.68 19.06 -23.76
C VAL A 6 -15.89 19.97 -24.69
N THR A 7 -14.56 19.94 -24.63
CA THR A 7 -13.71 20.67 -25.59
C THR A 7 -13.91 20.20 -27.03
N ARG A 8 -14.00 18.90 -27.27
CA ARG A 8 -14.16 18.32 -28.61
C ARG A 8 -15.54 18.58 -29.21
N GLN A 9 -16.59 18.43 -28.41
CA GLN A 9 -17.99 18.44 -28.86
C GLN A 9 -18.63 19.83 -28.76
N LYS A 10 -18.09 20.71 -27.92
CA LYS A 10 -18.67 22.02 -27.58
C LYS A 10 -17.57 23.08 -27.56
N ASP A 11 -17.44 23.81 -26.46
CA ASP A 11 -16.50 24.92 -26.27
C ASP A 11 -15.75 24.70 -24.94
N PRO A 12 -14.42 24.90 -24.88
CA PRO A 12 -13.64 24.77 -23.63
C PRO A 12 -14.20 25.56 -22.44
N LYS A 13 -14.85 26.70 -22.65
CA LYS A 13 -15.51 27.48 -21.59
C LYS A 13 -16.62 26.70 -20.88
N LYS A 14 -17.22 25.70 -21.53
CA LYS A 14 -18.29 24.87 -20.96
C LYS A 14 -17.80 23.80 -19.98
N ILE A 15 -16.48 23.62 -19.84
CA ILE A 15 -15.88 22.70 -18.86
C ILE A 15 -16.24 23.13 -17.42
N GLY A 16 -16.20 24.44 -17.17
CA GLY A 16 -16.38 25.07 -15.87
C GLY A 16 -15.06 25.37 -15.14
N PRO A 17 -15.06 26.28 -14.16
CA PRO A 17 -13.84 26.81 -13.55
C PRO A 17 -13.18 25.90 -12.51
N PHE A 18 -13.85 24.81 -12.10
CA PHE A 18 -13.40 23.97 -10.96
C PHE A 18 -12.78 22.64 -11.37
N GLU A 19 -12.53 22.40 -12.66
CA GLU A 19 -12.01 21.12 -13.14
C GLU A 19 -10.49 21.01 -13.00
N VAL A 20 -9.76 22.14 -12.99
CA VAL A 20 -8.29 22.13 -12.82
C VAL A 20 -7.88 21.49 -11.48
N PRO A 21 -8.45 21.86 -10.32
CA PRO A 21 -8.11 21.20 -9.06
C PRO A 21 -8.45 19.72 -8.99
N LYS A 22 -9.41 19.24 -9.81
CA LYS A 22 -9.75 17.81 -9.90
C LYS A 22 -8.79 17.03 -10.79
N GLY A 23 -8.27 17.65 -11.84
CA GLY A 23 -7.41 17.01 -12.83
C GLY A 23 -5.91 17.07 -12.52
N MET A 24 -5.47 17.90 -11.56
CA MET A 24 -4.07 17.98 -11.17
C MET A 24 -3.67 16.81 -10.26
N CYS A 25 -2.45 16.28 -10.42
CA CYS A 25 -1.95 15.18 -9.59
C CYS A 25 -1.89 15.52 -8.08
N SER A 26 -1.81 16.81 -7.74
CA SER A 26 -1.85 17.32 -6.37
C SER A 26 -3.27 17.63 -5.86
N GLY A 27 -4.31 17.26 -6.62
CA GLY A 27 -5.71 17.55 -6.34
C GLY A 27 -6.12 17.19 -4.91
N PRO A 28 -5.88 15.94 -4.47
CA PRO A 28 -6.22 15.51 -3.12
C PRO A 28 -5.56 16.34 -2.02
N SER A 29 -4.23 16.53 -2.06
CA SER A 29 -3.53 17.30 -1.02
C SER A 29 -3.95 18.76 -1.01
N ALA A 30 -4.12 19.39 -2.18
CA ALA A 30 -4.55 20.77 -2.28
C ALA A 30 -5.98 20.98 -1.77
N ALA A 31 -6.90 20.07 -2.09
CA ALA A 31 -8.29 20.14 -1.62
C ALA A 31 -8.36 20.03 -0.09
N LEU A 32 -7.68 19.02 0.49
CA LEU A 32 -7.65 18.82 1.94
C LEU A 32 -6.93 19.95 2.67
N ALA A 33 -5.75 20.36 2.19
CA ALA A 33 -4.99 21.44 2.80
C ALA A 33 -5.76 22.78 2.80
N THR A 34 -6.47 23.08 1.70
CA THR A 34 -7.30 24.28 1.61
C THR A 34 -8.49 24.21 2.57
N ALA A 35 -9.22 23.09 2.55
CA ALA A 35 -10.42 22.91 3.38
C ALA A 35 -10.10 22.91 4.89
N MET A 36 -8.97 22.31 5.28
CA MET A 36 -8.52 22.20 6.67
C MET A 36 -7.58 23.34 7.09
N GLN A 37 -7.35 24.31 6.22
CA GLN A 37 -6.46 25.45 6.47
C GLN A 37 -5.02 25.06 6.88
N ILE A 38 -4.49 23.97 6.33
CA ILE A 38 -3.13 23.50 6.60
C ILE A 38 -2.12 24.55 6.14
N LYS A 39 -1.21 24.96 7.03
CA LYS A 39 -0.17 25.97 6.78
C LYS A 39 1.26 25.42 6.73
N GLY A 40 1.41 24.14 7.07
CA GLY A 40 2.68 23.41 7.01
C GLY A 40 2.96 22.88 5.61
N THR A 41 3.58 21.70 5.56
CA THR A 41 3.91 21.04 4.28
C THR A 41 2.65 20.68 3.49
N ASN A 42 2.65 20.96 2.18
CA ASN A 42 1.54 20.65 1.28
C ASN A 42 2.04 20.28 -0.13
N TYR A 43 1.99 19.00 -0.46
CA TYR A 43 2.21 18.46 -1.80
C TYR A 43 1.65 17.04 -1.89
N SER A 44 1.69 16.45 -3.08
CA SER A 44 1.35 15.04 -3.31
C SER A 44 2.56 14.31 -3.89
N ILE A 45 2.80 13.08 -3.43
CA ILE A 45 3.72 12.12 -4.05
C ILE A 45 2.87 11.16 -4.88
N SER A 46 3.34 10.76 -6.05
CA SER A 46 2.72 9.69 -6.86
C SER A 46 3.80 8.72 -7.32
N SER A 47 3.56 7.43 -7.12
CA SER A 47 4.49 6.34 -7.45
C SER A 47 3.72 5.04 -7.73
N ALA A 48 2.70 5.15 -8.59
CA ALA A 48 1.78 4.05 -8.90
C ALA A 48 1.22 3.42 -7.60
N CYS A 49 1.30 2.10 -7.47
CA CYS A 49 0.79 1.34 -6.33
C CYS A 49 1.51 1.62 -5.01
N ALA A 50 2.71 2.20 -5.04
CA ALA A 50 3.49 2.58 -3.85
C ALA A 50 3.16 3.99 -3.32
N THR A 51 2.27 4.73 -3.99
CA THR A 51 1.96 6.15 -3.73
C THR A 51 1.77 6.48 -2.26
N SER A 52 0.75 5.92 -1.62
CA SER A 52 0.43 6.30 -0.24
C SER A 52 1.40 5.75 0.79
N ALA A 53 2.12 4.66 0.49
CA ALA A 53 3.20 4.18 1.33
C ALA A 53 4.38 5.18 1.34
N HIS A 54 4.77 5.70 0.17
CA HIS A 54 5.75 6.80 0.08
C HIS A 54 5.24 8.08 0.76
N CYS A 55 3.95 8.43 0.62
CA CYS A 55 3.39 9.58 1.33
C CYS A 55 3.56 9.46 2.85
N ILE A 56 3.30 8.27 3.43
CA ILE A 56 3.48 7.99 4.86
C ILE A 56 4.96 8.05 5.24
N GLY A 57 5.84 7.37 4.50
CA GLY A 57 7.27 7.35 4.78
C GLY A 57 7.90 8.74 4.76
N ASN A 58 7.66 9.52 3.70
CA ASN A 58 8.13 10.90 3.62
C ASN A 58 7.53 11.80 4.72
N ALA A 59 6.25 11.61 5.07
CA ALA A 59 5.65 12.36 6.18
C ALA A 59 6.33 12.05 7.53
N ALA A 60 6.73 10.79 7.76
CA ALA A 60 7.52 10.42 8.92
C ALA A 60 8.92 11.05 8.90
N GLU A 61 9.60 11.11 7.74
CA GLU A 61 10.91 11.78 7.60
C GLU A 61 10.83 13.29 7.92
N LEU A 62 9.75 13.97 7.50
CA LEU A 62 9.54 15.38 7.85
C LEU A 62 9.42 15.59 9.36
N ILE A 63 8.78 14.67 10.07
CA ILE A 63 8.70 14.69 11.54
C ILE A 63 10.04 14.37 12.16
N GLN A 64 10.71 13.32 11.67
CA GLN A 64 12.01 12.88 12.16
C GLN A 64 13.08 13.97 12.04
N TRP A 65 13.05 14.76 10.96
CA TRP A 65 13.98 15.88 10.75
C TRP A 65 13.53 17.18 11.44
N GLY A 66 12.48 17.15 12.27
CA GLY A 66 11.97 18.33 12.99
C GLY A 66 11.41 19.41 12.07
N LYS A 67 11.01 19.07 10.84
CA LYS A 67 10.41 20.02 9.90
C LYS A 67 8.92 20.23 10.19
N GLN A 68 8.23 19.22 10.73
CA GLN A 68 6.81 19.27 11.09
C GLN A 68 6.57 18.44 12.35
N ASP A 69 5.61 18.82 13.21
CA ASP A 69 5.27 18.00 14.39
C ASP A 69 4.05 17.09 14.14
N VAL A 70 3.26 17.40 13.12
CA VAL A 70 2.03 16.69 12.75
C VAL A 70 1.93 16.63 11.23
N MET A 71 1.62 15.45 10.70
CA MET A 71 1.37 15.24 9.28
C MET A 71 0.11 14.41 9.06
N PHE A 72 -0.75 14.85 8.14
CA PHE A 72 -1.78 14.02 7.55
C PHE A 72 -1.18 13.33 6.32
N ALA A 73 -1.12 12.00 6.31
CA ALA A 73 -0.50 11.24 5.25
C ALA A 73 -1.42 10.12 4.76
N GLY A 74 -1.38 9.84 3.45
CA GLY A 74 -2.21 8.81 2.86
C GLY A 74 -2.32 8.95 1.35
N GLY A 75 -3.46 8.56 0.81
CA GLY A 75 -3.75 8.64 -0.62
C GLY A 75 -5.17 8.21 -0.93
N CYS A 76 -5.55 8.44 -2.17
CA CYS A 76 -6.85 8.05 -2.71
C CYS A 76 -6.71 7.65 -4.17
N GLU A 77 -7.70 6.92 -4.66
CA GLU A 77 -7.87 6.66 -6.08
C GLU A 77 -9.37 6.62 -6.41
N GLU A 78 -9.73 7.20 -7.55
CA GLU A 78 -11.09 7.07 -8.10
C GLU A 78 -11.25 5.70 -8.78
N LEU A 79 -12.46 5.14 -8.67
CA LEU A 79 -12.86 3.99 -9.49
C LEU A 79 -13.73 4.47 -10.64
N ASP A 80 -13.12 4.61 -11.81
CA ASP A 80 -13.81 4.99 -13.04
C ASP A 80 -13.34 4.13 -14.22
N TRP A 81 -14.23 3.90 -15.19
CA TRP A 81 -13.92 3.08 -16.36
C TRP A 81 -12.81 3.68 -17.22
N THR A 82 -12.65 5.02 -17.23
CA THR A 82 -11.62 5.69 -18.04
C THR A 82 -10.21 5.40 -17.55
N LEU A 83 -10.06 5.05 -16.27
CA LEU A 83 -8.83 4.52 -15.70
C LEU A 83 -8.77 3.00 -15.85
N SER A 84 -9.84 2.30 -15.48
CA SER A 84 -9.89 0.83 -15.45
C SER A 84 -9.63 0.20 -16.83
N ALA A 85 -10.14 0.82 -17.90
CA ALA A 85 -9.92 0.34 -19.27
C ALA A 85 -8.45 0.37 -19.69
N LEU A 86 -7.60 1.21 -19.09
CA LEU A 86 -6.16 1.23 -19.36
C LEU A 86 -5.50 -0.06 -18.87
N PHE A 87 -5.92 -0.57 -17.70
CA PHE A 87 -5.42 -1.81 -17.13
C PHE A 87 -5.98 -3.06 -17.84
N ASP A 88 -7.24 -2.99 -18.30
CA ASP A 88 -7.85 -4.04 -19.11
C ASP A 88 -7.10 -4.20 -20.44
N ALA A 89 -6.82 -3.07 -21.11
CA ALA A 89 -6.13 -3.05 -22.40
C ALA A 89 -4.71 -3.63 -22.35
N MET A 90 -4.05 -3.61 -21.19
CA MET A 90 -2.73 -4.22 -20.97
C MET A 90 -2.80 -5.64 -20.37
N GLY A 91 -4.01 -6.19 -20.16
CA GLY A 91 -4.20 -7.55 -19.65
C GLY A 91 -3.76 -7.75 -18.19
N ALA A 92 -3.80 -6.69 -17.37
CA ALA A 92 -3.35 -6.76 -15.97
C ALA A 92 -4.46 -7.13 -14.98
N MET A 93 -5.73 -7.01 -15.38
CA MET A 93 -6.89 -7.33 -14.54
C MET A 93 -7.37 -8.76 -14.71
N SER A 94 -7.98 -9.32 -13.66
CA SER A 94 -8.64 -10.63 -13.71
C SER A 94 -9.77 -10.63 -14.73
N THR A 95 -9.83 -11.69 -15.55
CA THR A 95 -10.86 -11.85 -16.60
C THR A 95 -11.52 -13.22 -16.57
N LYS A 96 -10.89 -14.23 -15.96
CA LYS A 96 -11.40 -15.61 -15.91
C LYS A 96 -12.49 -15.82 -14.87
N PHE A 97 -12.61 -14.92 -13.89
CA PHE A 97 -13.54 -15.05 -12.76
C PHE A 97 -14.76 -14.13 -12.84
N ASN A 98 -15.08 -13.59 -14.02
CA ASN A 98 -16.23 -12.69 -14.21
C ASN A 98 -17.58 -13.28 -13.77
N ALA A 99 -17.75 -14.61 -13.83
CA ALA A 99 -18.97 -15.30 -13.38
C ALA A 99 -19.05 -15.45 -11.84
N SER A 100 -17.96 -15.24 -11.12
CA SER A 100 -17.87 -15.34 -9.66
C SER A 100 -16.94 -14.25 -9.11
N PRO A 101 -17.34 -12.96 -9.24
CA PRO A 101 -16.46 -11.81 -9.05
C PRO A 101 -15.93 -11.66 -7.62
N ASN A 102 -16.67 -12.14 -6.61
CA ASN A 102 -16.23 -12.15 -5.22
C ASN A 102 -15.01 -13.07 -4.95
N ARG A 103 -14.65 -13.92 -5.92
CA ARG A 103 -13.50 -14.83 -5.85
C ARG A 103 -12.35 -14.42 -6.78
N ALA A 104 -12.50 -13.33 -7.53
CA ALA A 104 -11.58 -12.96 -8.61
C ALA A 104 -10.22 -12.46 -8.12
N SER A 105 -10.18 -11.72 -6.99
CA SER A 105 -8.90 -11.39 -6.36
C SER A 105 -8.49 -12.52 -5.42
N ARG A 106 -7.40 -13.19 -5.78
CA ARG A 106 -6.99 -14.48 -5.20
C ARG A 106 -5.47 -14.62 -5.16
N ALA A 107 -4.80 -13.72 -4.44
CA ALA A 107 -3.35 -13.76 -4.33
C ALA A 107 -2.88 -15.13 -3.83
N TYR A 108 -1.80 -15.64 -4.44
CA TYR A 108 -1.21 -16.96 -4.18
C TYR A 108 -2.02 -18.19 -4.62
N ASP A 109 -3.25 -18.03 -5.10
CA ASP A 109 -3.98 -19.11 -5.74
C ASP A 109 -3.29 -19.49 -7.06
N LYS A 110 -3.24 -20.79 -7.36
CA LYS A 110 -2.63 -21.32 -8.58
C LYS A 110 -3.29 -20.77 -9.85
N ASP A 111 -4.59 -20.49 -9.80
CA ASP A 111 -5.36 -20.01 -10.94
C ASP A 111 -5.53 -18.49 -10.98
N ARG A 112 -4.78 -17.73 -10.14
CA ARG A 112 -4.76 -16.26 -10.18
C ARG A 112 -4.39 -15.75 -11.58
N ASP A 113 -5.09 -14.73 -12.06
CA ASP A 113 -4.98 -14.29 -13.45
C ASP A 113 -4.86 -12.77 -13.63
N GLY A 114 -4.73 -12.01 -12.54
CA GLY A 114 -4.67 -10.56 -12.57
C GLY A 114 -5.30 -9.94 -11.33
N PHE A 115 -5.09 -8.65 -11.14
CA PHE A 115 -5.68 -7.95 -10.01
C PHE A 115 -7.14 -7.55 -10.27
N VAL A 116 -7.89 -7.25 -9.22
CA VAL A 116 -9.23 -6.63 -9.33
C VAL A 116 -9.10 -5.18 -8.92
N ILE A 117 -9.38 -4.24 -9.82
CA ILE A 117 -9.25 -2.81 -9.52
C ILE A 117 -10.30 -2.36 -8.48
N ALA A 118 -9.91 -1.42 -7.63
CA ALA A 118 -10.78 -0.80 -6.64
C ALA A 118 -10.51 0.71 -6.57
N GLY A 119 -11.39 1.44 -5.87
CA GLY A 119 -11.18 2.85 -5.53
C GLY A 119 -11.41 3.07 -4.05
N GLY A 120 -11.00 4.24 -3.55
CA GLY A 120 -11.16 4.61 -2.15
C GLY A 120 -10.08 5.56 -1.67
N ALA A 121 -9.99 5.72 -0.35
CA ALA A 121 -8.99 6.57 0.29
C ALA A 121 -8.59 6.01 1.66
N GLY A 122 -7.49 6.51 2.20
CA GLY A 122 -7.09 6.32 3.59
C GLY A 122 -6.22 7.49 4.05
N VAL A 123 -6.29 7.80 5.34
CA VAL A 123 -5.46 8.83 5.98
C VAL A 123 -5.02 8.32 7.35
N VAL A 124 -3.74 8.53 7.66
CA VAL A 124 -3.18 8.42 9.00
C VAL A 124 -2.72 9.81 9.47
N VAL A 125 -2.80 10.03 10.77
CA VAL A 125 -2.20 11.20 11.42
C VAL A 125 -0.92 10.75 12.08
N LEU A 126 0.21 11.25 11.60
CA LEU A 126 1.52 11.04 12.20
C LEU A 126 1.86 12.23 13.09
N GLU A 127 2.44 11.97 14.26
CA GLU A 127 2.88 13.02 15.18
C GLU A 127 4.24 12.68 15.77
N GLU A 128 4.98 13.73 16.14
CA GLU A 128 6.13 13.60 17.04
C GLU A 128 5.69 12.98 18.39
N LEU A 129 6.49 12.05 18.91
CA LEU A 129 6.09 11.18 20.01
C LEU A 129 5.83 11.94 21.31
N GLU A 130 6.72 12.86 21.70
CA GLU A 130 6.57 13.63 22.94
C GLU A 130 5.39 14.58 22.88
N ARG A 131 5.12 15.18 21.71
CA ARG A 131 3.88 15.93 21.45
C ARG A 131 2.64 15.06 21.61
N ALA A 132 2.63 13.88 21.00
CA ALA A 132 1.51 12.94 21.08
C ALA A 132 1.23 12.56 22.54
N LYS A 133 2.28 12.25 23.32
CA LYS A 133 2.19 11.98 24.77
C LYS A 133 1.67 13.17 25.56
N ALA A 134 2.22 14.37 25.34
CA ALA A 134 1.89 15.57 26.10
C ALA A 134 0.39 15.94 26.01
N ARG A 135 -0.26 15.62 24.89
CA ARG A 135 -1.70 15.85 24.69
C ARG A 135 -2.58 14.61 24.94
N GLY A 136 -2.02 13.50 25.39
CA GLY A 136 -2.76 12.24 25.62
C GLY A 136 -3.36 11.65 24.35
N ALA A 137 -2.66 11.74 23.21
CA ALA A 137 -3.12 11.17 21.95
C ALA A 137 -3.22 9.64 22.04
N LYS A 138 -4.21 9.06 21.35
CA LYS A 138 -4.23 7.61 21.13
C LYS A 138 -3.10 7.24 20.16
N ILE A 139 -2.17 6.39 20.60
CA ILE A 139 -1.08 5.86 19.78
C ILE A 139 -1.50 4.48 19.27
N TYR A 140 -1.70 4.35 17.96
CA TYR A 140 -2.04 3.05 17.34
C TYR A 140 -0.81 2.16 17.15
N ALA A 141 0.32 2.78 16.80
CA ALA A 141 1.64 2.21 16.61
C ALA A 141 2.66 3.34 16.41
N GLU A 142 3.94 3.00 16.47
CA GLU A 142 5.07 3.79 16.00
C GLU A 142 5.47 3.33 14.58
N LEU A 143 5.80 4.27 13.69
CA LEU A 143 6.45 3.95 12.42
C LEU A 143 7.96 3.84 12.67
N VAL A 144 8.46 2.61 12.68
CA VAL A 144 9.84 2.31 13.10
C VAL A 144 10.76 1.98 11.95
N GLY A 145 10.24 1.78 10.74
CA GLY A 145 11.03 1.49 9.56
C GLY A 145 10.34 1.99 8.29
N TYR A 146 11.14 2.54 7.39
CA TYR A 146 10.72 2.96 6.05
C TYR A 146 11.84 2.66 5.07
N GLY A 147 11.50 1.96 3.99
CA GLY A 147 12.38 1.71 2.86
C GLY A 147 11.74 2.26 1.60
N ALA A 148 12.54 2.92 0.77
CA ALA A 148 12.14 3.40 -0.54
C ALA A 148 13.29 3.19 -1.53
N ASN A 149 13.02 2.53 -2.65
CA ASN A 149 14.04 2.36 -3.70
C ASN A 149 13.41 2.17 -5.09
N SER A 150 14.27 1.86 -6.06
CA SER A 150 13.87 1.52 -7.41
C SER A 150 14.57 0.26 -7.92
N ASP A 151 13.87 -0.50 -8.76
CA ASP A 151 14.39 -1.68 -9.47
C ASP A 151 15.31 -1.28 -10.64
N GLY A 152 14.93 -0.26 -11.42
CA GLY A 152 15.63 0.08 -12.67
C GLY A 152 15.64 -1.04 -13.71
N PHE A 153 14.58 -1.85 -13.76
CA PHE A 153 14.52 -3.11 -14.53
C PHE A 153 13.49 -3.09 -15.67
N ASP A 154 12.20 -3.12 -15.35
CA ASP A 154 11.08 -3.12 -16.31
C ASP A 154 9.99 -2.15 -15.85
N MET A 155 9.15 -1.70 -16.78
CA MET A 155 8.08 -0.74 -16.50
C MET A 155 6.90 -1.39 -15.75
N VAL A 156 6.61 -2.66 -15.99
CA VAL A 156 5.43 -3.35 -15.46
C VAL A 156 5.82 -4.52 -14.56
N ALA A 157 6.86 -5.26 -14.91
CA ALA A 157 7.31 -6.43 -14.15
C ALA A 157 8.32 -6.05 -13.05
N PRO A 158 8.19 -6.59 -11.83
CA PRO A 158 9.17 -6.35 -10.77
C PRO A 158 10.44 -7.19 -10.98
N SER A 159 11.59 -6.67 -10.54
CA SER A 159 12.86 -7.41 -10.56
C SER A 159 12.97 -8.46 -9.44
N GLY A 160 12.21 -8.28 -8.35
CA GLY A 160 12.29 -9.07 -7.12
C GLY A 160 13.45 -8.66 -6.20
N GLU A 161 14.66 -8.44 -6.74
CA GLU A 161 15.79 -8.02 -5.91
C GLU A 161 15.55 -6.64 -5.26
N GLY A 162 14.90 -5.72 -5.99
CA GLY A 162 14.65 -4.36 -5.50
C GLY A 162 13.66 -4.35 -4.34
N ALA A 163 12.64 -5.23 -4.38
CA ALA A 163 11.77 -5.50 -3.24
C ALA A 163 12.56 -6.01 -2.03
N ALA A 164 13.52 -6.93 -2.22
CA ALA A 164 14.37 -7.43 -1.13
C ALA A 164 15.26 -6.31 -0.54
N ARG A 165 15.85 -5.45 -1.38
CA ARG A 165 16.58 -4.25 -0.92
C ARG A 165 15.68 -3.29 -0.17
N CYS A 166 14.45 -3.08 -0.63
CA CYS A 166 13.48 -2.16 -0.02
C CYS A 166 13.09 -2.63 1.39
N MET A 167 12.73 -3.91 1.53
CA MET A 167 12.47 -4.52 2.84
C MET A 167 13.69 -4.45 3.76
N ARG A 168 14.91 -4.76 3.28
CA ARG A 168 16.13 -4.64 4.09
C ARG A 168 16.40 -3.22 4.54
N MET A 169 16.15 -2.22 3.70
CA MET A 169 16.28 -0.81 4.06
C MET A 169 15.30 -0.45 5.18
N ALA A 170 14.02 -0.83 5.06
CA ALA A 170 13.05 -0.60 6.12
C ALA A 170 13.46 -1.31 7.44
N MET A 171 14.03 -2.51 7.34
CA MET A 171 14.51 -3.28 8.49
C MET A 171 15.71 -2.66 9.22
N GLN A 172 16.46 -1.73 8.61
CA GLN A 172 17.51 -0.94 9.28
C GLN A 172 16.93 -0.02 10.36
N GLY A 173 15.63 0.27 10.30
CA GLY A 173 14.92 1.14 11.23
C GLY A 173 15.17 2.61 10.96
N VAL A 174 14.17 3.46 11.26
CA VAL A 174 14.30 4.91 11.08
C VAL A 174 15.41 5.51 11.94
N ASP A 175 15.70 4.91 13.10
CA ASP A 175 16.78 5.34 14.00
C ASP A 175 18.13 4.63 13.74
N GLY A 176 18.20 3.78 12.72
CA GLY A 176 19.40 3.01 12.36
C GLY A 176 19.76 1.87 13.31
N LYS A 177 18.91 1.53 14.29
CA LYS A 177 19.18 0.47 15.28
C LYS A 177 18.57 -0.89 14.90
N GLY A 178 17.90 -0.97 13.77
CA GLY A 178 17.15 -2.15 13.34
C GLY A 178 15.77 -2.25 14.00
N VAL A 179 14.86 -3.00 13.36
CA VAL A 179 13.47 -3.14 13.84
C VAL A 179 13.17 -4.46 14.57
N GLY A 180 14.11 -5.39 14.62
CA GLY A 180 13.93 -6.70 15.26
C GLY A 180 13.08 -7.68 14.43
N LYS A 181 12.35 -8.57 15.12
CA LYS A 181 11.51 -9.59 14.50
C LYS A 181 10.24 -8.97 13.90
N ILE A 182 9.84 -9.42 12.72
CA ILE A 182 8.54 -9.12 12.12
C ILE A 182 7.57 -10.25 12.47
N ASP A 183 6.38 -9.90 12.97
CA ASP A 183 5.34 -10.85 13.39
C ASP A 183 4.29 -11.09 12.31
N TYR A 184 4.17 -10.17 11.35
CA TYR A 184 3.22 -10.27 10.24
C TYR A 184 3.67 -9.42 9.05
N ILE A 185 3.46 -9.93 7.84
CA ILE A 185 3.66 -9.19 6.59
C ILE A 185 2.30 -9.02 5.89
N ASN A 186 1.91 -7.75 5.68
CA ASN A 186 0.94 -7.38 4.65
C ASN A 186 1.72 -7.20 3.32
N PRO A 187 1.62 -8.17 2.39
CA PRO A 187 2.39 -8.15 1.16
C PRO A 187 1.78 -7.18 0.14
N HIS A 188 2.51 -6.87 -0.92
CA HIS A 188 1.94 -6.22 -2.09
C HIS A 188 0.91 -7.13 -2.78
N GLY A 189 1.18 -8.43 -2.94
CA GLY A 189 0.25 -9.52 -3.28
C GLY A 189 -1.01 -9.14 -4.06
N THR A 190 -0.88 -8.86 -5.35
CA THR A 190 -1.97 -8.32 -6.20
C THR A 190 -2.78 -9.38 -6.94
N ALA A 191 -2.50 -10.68 -6.71
CA ALA A 191 -3.08 -11.78 -7.49
C ALA A 191 -2.61 -11.81 -8.95
N THR A 192 -1.41 -11.28 -9.20
CA THR A 192 -0.77 -11.36 -10.52
C THR A 192 0.23 -12.53 -10.53
N PRO A 193 0.32 -13.32 -11.62
CA PRO A 193 1.22 -14.47 -11.67
C PRO A 193 2.67 -14.13 -11.34
N VAL A 194 3.23 -13.14 -12.05
CA VAL A 194 4.64 -12.72 -11.92
C VAL A 194 4.89 -11.92 -10.64
N GLY A 195 3.97 -11.01 -10.28
CA GLY A 195 4.15 -10.12 -9.13
C GLY A 195 4.21 -10.88 -7.81
N ASP A 196 3.25 -11.77 -7.58
CA ASP A 196 3.18 -12.57 -6.35
C ASP A 196 4.42 -13.47 -6.20
N GLU A 197 4.90 -14.08 -7.30
CA GLU A 197 6.10 -14.95 -7.27
C GLU A 197 7.37 -14.16 -6.90
N ARG A 198 7.59 -13.02 -7.56
CA ARG A 198 8.78 -12.18 -7.33
C ARG A 198 8.82 -11.59 -5.93
N GLU A 199 7.67 -11.18 -5.39
CA GLU A 199 7.61 -10.70 -4.02
C GLU A 199 7.92 -11.82 -3.01
N ILE A 200 7.37 -13.02 -3.20
CA ILE A 200 7.62 -14.14 -2.30
C ILE A 200 9.10 -14.54 -2.32
N ASP A 201 9.75 -14.56 -3.48
CA ASP A 201 11.19 -14.79 -3.58
C ASP A 201 11.99 -13.72 -2.83
N ALA A 202 11.58 -12.46 -2.93
CA ALA A 202 12.20 -11.37 -2.16
C ALA A 202 12.03 -11.58 -0.66
N ILE A 203 10.85 -11.98 -0.19
CA ILE A 203 10.58 -12.27 1.21
C ILE A 203 11.46 -13.44 1.69
N ARG A 204 11.58 -14.52 0.92
CA ARG A 204 12.51 -15.64 1.22
C ARG A 204 13.95 -15.16 1.37
N GLN A 205 14.42 -14.27 0.49
CA GLN A 205 15.77 -13.73 0.57
C GLN A 205 16.02 -12.84 1.80
N VAL A 206 14.98 -12.21 2.34
CA VAL A 206 15.10 -11.33 3.52
C VAL A 206 14.98 -12.13 4.82
N PHE A 207 14.03 -13.05 4.90
CA PHE A 207 13.68 -13.74 6.15
C PHE A 207 14.22 -15.17 6.25
N GLY A 208 14.71 -15.76 5.15
CA GLY A 208 15.21 -17.13 5.12
C GLY A 208 14.16 -18.13 5.59
N ARG A 209 14.51 -18.96 6.59
CA ARG A 209 13.58 -19.94 7.19
C ARG A 209 12.62 -19.34 8.23
N ASN A 210 12.86 -18.11 8.67
CA ASN A 210 12.08 -17.46 9.74
C ASN A 210 11.01 -16.55 9.14
N LEU A 211 10.21 -17.09 8.21
CA LEU A 211 9.17 -16.34 7.51
C LEU A 211 8.05 -15.93 8.50
N PRO A 212 7.70 -14.64 8.60
CA PRO A 212 6.49 -14.21 9.28
C PRO A 212 5.25 -14.71 8.54
N PRO A 213 4.12 -14.95 9.24
CA PRO A 213 2.83 -15.14 8.59
C PRO A 213 2.50 -14.04 7.58
N ILE A 214 1.94 -14.42 6.44
CA ILE A 214 1.58 -13.51 5.34
C ILE A 214 0.09 -13.66 5.01
N SER A 215 -0.59 -12.55 4.76
CA SER A 215 -1.91 -12.58 4.11
C SER A 215 -2.10 -11.36 3.23
N SER A 216 -2.47 -11.58 1.96
CA SER A 216 -2.84 -10.47 1.09
C SER A 216 -4.26 -10.02 1.40
N THR A 217 -4.40 -8.79 1.89
CA THR A 217 -5.70 -8.15 2.07
C THR A 217 -6.38 -7.82 0.75
N LYS A 218 -5.62 -7.72 -0.36
CA LYS A 218 -6.17 -7.41 -1.69
C LYS A 218 -7.12 -8.50 -2.20
N SER A 219 -6.97 -9.75 -1.76
CA SER A 219 -7.94 -10.81 -2.05
C SER A 219 -9.37 -10.47 -1.57
N LEU A 220 -9.50 -9.61 -0.55
CA LEU A 220 -10.80 -9.11 -0.07
C LEU A 220 -11.14 -7.73 -0.64
N THR A 221 -10.14 -6.85 -0.77
CA THR A 221 -10.36 -5.43 -1.03
C THR A 221 -10.23 -5.02 -2.49
N GLY A 222 -9.68 -5.88 -3.33
CA GLY A 222 -9.11 -5.48 -4.61
C GLY A 222 -7.90 -4.56 -4.42
N HIS A 223 -7.43 -3.99 -5.53
CA HIS A 223 -6.29 -3.09 -5.58
C HIS A 223 -6.73 -1.65 -5.86
N SER A 224 -6.70 -0.83 -4.81
CA SER A 224 -7.09 0.58 -4.82
C SER A 224 -5.97 1.55 -5.23
N LEU A 225 -5.00 1.06 -6.01
CA LEU A 225 -3.91 1.82 -6.62
C LEU A 225 -3.24 2.79 -5.63
N GLY A 226 -3.37 4.11 -5.82
CA GLY A 226 -2.77 5.11 -4.96
C GLY A 226 -3.18 5.03 -3.49
N ALA A 227 -4.36 4.47 -3.18
CA ALA A 227 -4.86 4.31 -1.82
C ALA A 227 -4.39 3.02 -1.12
N ALA A 228 -3.81 2.06 -1.85
CA ALA A 228 -3.55 0.72 -1.32
C ALA A 228 -2.61 0.73 -0.11
N GLY A 229 -1.46 1.41 -0.22
CA GLY A 229 -0.46 1.42 0.86
C GLY A 229 -0.97 1.95 2.20
N VAL A 230 -1.74 3.05 2.21
CA VAL A 230 -2.33 3.58 3.46
C VAL A 230 -3.46 2.69 4.00
N GLN A 231 -4.28 2.12 3.12
CA GLN A 231 -5.33 1.19 3.54
C GLN A 231 -4.71 -0.06 4.16
N GLU A 232 -3.65 -0.58 3.58
CA GLU A 232 -2.92 -1.77 4.07
C GLU A 232 -2.20 -1.50 5.39
N ALA A 233 -1.60 -0.31 5.55
CA ALA A 233 -1.11 0.16 6.83
C ALA A 233 -2.24 0.18 7.87
N ILE A 234 -3.41 0.73 7.54
CA ILE A 234 -4.59 0.74 8.44
C ILE A 234 -5.05 -0.67 8.77
N TYR A 235 -5.14 -1.59 7.80
CA TYR A 235 -5.54 -2.97 8.03
C TYR A 235 -4.55 -3.68 8.95
N ALA A 236 -3.25 -3.49 8.74
CA ALA A 236 -2.20 -4.04 9.60
C ALA A 236 -2.28 -3.49 11.03
N LEU A 237 -2.56 -2.20 11.20
CA LEU A 237 -2.80 -1.59 12.51
C LEU A 237 -4.06 -2.15 13.18
N LEU A 238 -5.14 -2.35 12.44
CA LEU A 238 -6.37 -2.93 12.97
C LEU A 238 -6.16 -4.38 13.40
N MET A 239 -5.49 -5.19 12.57
CA MET A 239 -5.08 -6.56 12.93
C MET A 239 -4.21 -6.59 14.18
N MET A 240 -3.22 -5.69 14.26
CA MET A 240 -2.35 -5.55 15.43
C MET A 240 -3.15 -5.22 16.69
N ASN A 241 -3.98 -4.19 16.65
CA ASN A 241 -4.74 -3.71 17.81
C ASN A 241 -5.82 -4.72 18.25
N ASN A 242 -6.36 -5.52 17.33
CA ASN A 242 -7.40 -6.52 17.62
C ASN A 242 -6.85 -7.96 17.74
N ARG A 243 -5.52 -8.12 17.72
CA ARG A 243 -4.82 -9.40 17.97
C ARG A 243 -5.26 -10.54 17.05
N PHE A 244 -5.40 -10.27 15.75
CA PHE A 244 -5.71 -11.30 14.76
C PHE A 244 -4.90 -11.11 13.46
N ILE A 245 -4.71 -12.18 12.70
CA ILE A 245 -4.25 -12.14 11.30
C ILE A 245 -5.40 -12.64 10.43
N CYS A 246 -5.75 -11.91 9.37
CA CYS A 246 -6.82 -12.31 8.48
C CYS A 246 -6.43 -13.56 7.65
N GLU A 247 -7.44 -14.19 7.08
CA GLU A 247 -7.20 -15.17 6.03
C GLU A 247 -6.68 -14.45 4.76
N SER A 248 -5.71 -15.05 4.08
CA SER A 248 -5.41 -14.72 2.69
C SER A 248 -6.49 -15.36 1.83
N ALA A 249 -7.57 -14.61 1.60
CA ALA A 249 -8.81 -15.12 1.06
C ALA A 249 -8.70 -15.65 -0.38
N ASN A 250 -9.72 -16.43 -0.78
CA ASN A 250 -9.93 -16.95 -2.14
C ASN A 250 -8.85 -17.90 -2.67
N ILE A 251 -8.03 -18.50 -1.80
CA ILE A 251 -7.08 -19.55 -2.17
C ILE A 251 -7.79 -20.91 -2.12
N ASP A 252 -8.21 -21.39 -3.29
CA ASP A 252 -8.82 -22.70 -3.49
C ASP A 252 -7.72 -23.77 -3.59
N GLU A 253 -6.76 -23.56 -4.49
CA GLU A 253 -5.54 -24.36 -4.65
C GLU A 253 -4.34 -23.44 -4.48
N LEU A 254 -3.56 -23.63 -3.41
CA LEU A 254 -2.33 -22.87 -3.22
C LEU A 254 -1.35 -23.23 -4.34
N ASP A 255 -0.77 -22.23 -4.98
CA ASP A 255 0.30 -22.44 -5.95
C ASP A 255 1.45 -23.23 -5.29
N PRO A 256 1.88 -24.38 -5.86
CA PRO A 256 2.98 -25.18 -5.32
C PRO A 256 4.28 -24.39 -5.11
N ALA A 257 4.46 -23.30 -5.88
CA ALA A 257 5.59 -22.39 -5.72
C ALA A 257 5.63 -21.70 -4.35
N PHE A 258 4.54 -21.71 -3.57
CA PHE A 258 4.43 -21.05 -2.25
C PHE A 258 4.20 -22.02 -1.09
N ALA A 259 4.34 -23.33 -1.31
CA ALA A 259 4.02 -24.37 -0.32
C ALA A 259 4.86 -24.30 0.97
N ASP A 260 6.06 -23.73 0.92
CA ASP A 260 6.98 -23.51 2.04
C ASP A 260 6.72 -22.20 2.81
N VAL A 261 5.83 -21.34 2.32
CA VAL A 261 5.56 -20.02 2.88
C VAL A 261 4.37 -20.08 3.84
N PRO A 262 4.44 -19.45 5.04
CA PRO A 262 3.35 -19.43 6.01
C PRO A 262 2.22 -18.45 5.59
N ILE A 263 1.61 -18.69 4.43
CA ILE A 263 0.43 -17.96 3.97
C ILE A 263 -0.76 -18.35 4.86
N SER A 264 -1.43 -17.37 5.44
CA SER A 264 -2.53 -17.55 6.38
C SER A 264 -3.77 -18.11 5.67
N ARG A 265 -3.97 -19.44 5.70
CA ARG A 265 -5.11 -20.13 5.06
C ARG A 265 -6.42 -20.09 5.85
N LYS A 266 -6.38 -19.50 7.05
CA LYS A 266 -7.54 -19.25 7.92
C LYS A 266 -7.21 -18.08 8.84
N ARG A 267 -8.23 -17.36 9.31
CA ARG A 267 -8.03 -16.33 10.33
C ARG A 267 -7.34 -16.93 11.57
N GLN A 268 -6.35 -16.22 12.10
CA GLN A 268 -5.64 -16.57 13.32
C GLN A 268 -6.05 -15.59 14.40
N ASP A 269 -6.68 -16.07 15.47
CA ASP A 269 -7.14 -15.25 16.59
C ASP A 269 -6.14 -15.27 17.75
N ASP A 270 -6.25 -14.30 18.66
CA ASP A 270 -5.45 -14.13 19.88
C ASP A 270 -3.92 -14.02 19.68
N VAL A 271 -3.47 -13.71 18.46
CA VAL A 271 -2.05 -13.54 18.13
C VAL A 271 -1.53 -12.17 18.57
N ASN A 272 -0.37 -12.14 19.22
CA ASN A 272 0.28 -10.90 19.58
C ASN A 272 1.16 -10.40 18.43
N LEU A 273 0.72 -9.34 17.75
CA LEU A 273 1.50 -8.64 16.74
C LEU A 273 2.21 -7.47 17.42
N GLY A 274 3.54 -7.57 17.55
CA GLY A 274 4.40 -6.51 18.07
C GLY A 274 4.94 -5.63 16.95
N CYS A 275 5.34 -6.23 15.83
CA CYS A 275 5.91 -5.52 14.69
C CYS A 275 5.35 -6.08 13.36
N VAL A 276 4.81 -5.21 12.50
CA VAL A 276 4.22 -5.59 11.21
C VAL A 276 4.89 -4.86 10.06
N MET A 277 5.09 -5.56 8.95
CA MET A 277 5.65 -5.00 7.71
C MET A 277 4.55 -4.90 6.65
N SER A 278 4.52 -3.80 5.91
CA SER A 278 3.59 -3.60 4.79
C SER A 278 4.38 -3.21 3.54
N ASN A 279 4.22 -4.00 2.48
CA ASN A 279 4.91 -3.79 1.21
C ASN A 279 3.99 -3.16 0.16
N SER A 280 4.54 -2.25 -0.65
CA SER A 280 3.85 -1.70 -1.81
C SER A 280 4.83 -1.46 -2.95
N PHE A 281 4.67 -2.20 -4.04
CA PHE A 281 5.56 -2.16 -5.20
C PHE A 281 4.74 -1.73 -6.43
N GLY A 282 5.21 -0.71 -7.15
CA GLY A 282 4.47 -0.07 -8.23
C GLY A 282 5.18 -0.16 -9.57
N PHE A 283 4.41 0.07 -10.63
CA PHE A 283 4.94 0.25 -11.99
C PHE A 283 6.05 1.30 -12.04
N GLY A 284 6.97 1.12 -12.99
CA GLY A 284 8.24 1.84 -13.04
C GLY A 284 9.29 1.29 -12.06
N GLY A 285 9.01 0.14 -11.43
CA GLY A 285 9.90 -0.50 -10.46
C GLY A 285 10.15 0.41 -9.25
N THR A 286 9.10 1.00 -8.69
CA THR A 286 9.18 1.87 -7.50
C THR A 286 8.66 1.13 -6.29
N ASN A 287 9.45 1.07 -5.21
CA ASN A 287 9.16 0.20 -4.08
C ASN A 287 9.14 0.97 -2.77
N ALA A 288 8.11 0.75 -1.97
CA ALA A 288 8.00 1.23 -0.61
C ALA A 288 7.75 0.07 0.37
N THR A 289 8.37 0.13 1.55
CA THR A 289 8.09 -0.77 2.66
C THR A 289 7.95 0.05 3.94
N LEU A 290 6.88 -0.18 4.69
CA LEU A 290 6.62 0.42 5.99
C LEU A 290 6.69 -0.65 7.08
N ILE A 291 7.25 -0.29 8.23
CA ILE A 291 7.27 -1.16 9.42
C ILE A 291 6.66 -0.40 10.59
N LEU A 292 5.60 -0.97 11.15
CA LEU A 292 4.80 -0.40 12.21
C LEU A 292 4.96 -1.27 13.45
N ARG A 293 5.26 -0.67 14.59
CA ARG A 293 5.47 -1.36 15.86
C ARG A 293 4.47 -0.89 16.88
N ARG A 294 3.90 -1.82 17.63
CA ARG A 294 3.11 -1.52 18.82
C ARG A 294 3.98 -0.69 19.79
N TYR A 295 3.45 0.42 20.28
CA TYR A 295 4.20 1.37 21.10
C TYR A 295 4.61 0.80 22.47
N ASP A 296 3.83 -0.13 23.02
CA ASP A 296 4.06 -0.82 24.29
C ASP A 296 4.66 -2.23 24.13
N ALA A 297 5.17 -2.58 22.95
CA ALA A 297 5.79 -3.89 22.68
C ALA A 297 7.27 -3.99 23.11
#